data_AF-A0A7H4M669-F1
#
_entry.id   AF-A0A7H4M669-F1
#
_cell.length_a   1.000
_cell.length_b   1.000
_cell.length_c   1.000
_cell.angle_alpha   90.00
_cell.angle_beta   90.00
_cell.angle_gamma   90.00
#
_symmetry.space_group_name_H-M   'P 1'
#
loop_
_entity.id
_entity.type
_entity.pdbx_description
1 polymer ?
#
loop_
_entity_poly.entity_id
_entity_poly.type
_entity_poly.pdbx_seq_one_letter_code
_entity_poly.pdbx_strand_id
1 'polypeptide(L)' 'MIGGLTSDRAIKLVRGLKDLNIVGMDVVEVAPAYDQSEITALAAATLALEMLYIQAAKKGE' A
#
# COMPACT_ATOMS: atom_id res chain seq x y z
N MET A 1 -6.78 -4.37 -16.50
CA MET A 1 -5.62 -5.11 -15.95
C MET A 1 -5.78 -6.58 -16.32
N ILE A 2 -4.77 -7.22 -16.90
CA ILE A 2 -4.77 -8.67 -17.17
C ILE A 2 -3.85 -9.35 -16.15
N GLY A 3 -4.40 -10.30 -15.37
CA GLY A 3 -3.63 -11.19 -14.49
C GLY A 3 -2.93 -10.59 -13.26
N GLY A 4 -3.17 -9.30 -12.92
CA GLY A 4 -2.53 -8.65 -11.77
C GLY A 4 -3.27 -8.83 -10.44
N LEU A 5 -2.68 -8.31 -9.36
CA LEU A 5 -3.30 -8.34 -8.02
C LEU A 5 -4.49 -7.38 -7.95
N THR A 6 -5.52 -7.79 -7.19
CA THR A 6 -6.59 -6.88 -6.78
C THR A 6 -6.14 -6.03 -5.60
N SER A 7 -6.65 -4.80 -5.48
CA SER A 7 -6.31 -3.88 -4.38
C SER A 7 -6.61 -4.48 -3.00
N ASP A 8 -7.71 -5.24 -2.86
CA ASP A 8 -8.04 -5.98 -1.63
C ASP A 8 -6.93 -6.98 -1.24
N ARG A 9 -6.42 -7.74 -2.22
CA ARG A 9 -5.36 -8.73 -1.97
C ARG A 9 -4.06 -8.04 -1.57
N ALA A 10 -3.71 -6.94 -2.22
CA ALA A 10 -2.53 -6.16 -1.90
C ALA A 10 -2.58 -5.60 -0.47
N ILE A 11 -3.71 -5.01 -0.06
CA ILE A 11 -3.91 -4.47 1.30
C ILE A 11 -3.78 -5.58 2.36
N LYS A 12 -4.40 -6.74 2.13
CA LYS A 12 -4.30 -7.89 3.05
C LYS A 12 -2.86 -8.40 3.20
N LEU A 13 -2.10 -8.42 2.12
CA LEU A 13 -0.69 -8.80 2.17
C LEU A 13 0.12 -7.79 2.97
N VAL A 14 -0.06 -6.49 2.74
CA VAL A 14 0.62 -5.43 3.51
C VAL A 14 0.31 -5.58 5.00
N ARG A 15 -0.96 -5.72 5.38
CA ARG A 15 -1.36 -5.96 6.79
C ARG A 15 -0.72 -7.21 7.41
N GLY A 16 -0.44 -8.24 6.61
CA GLY A 16 0.26 -9.44 7.05
C GLY A 16 1.73 -9.20 7.40
N LEU A 17 2.33 -8.09 6.96
CA LEU A 17 3.72 -7.74 7.26
C LEU A 17 3.90 -7.08 8.64
N LYS A 18 2.83 -6.96 9.43
CA LYS A 18 2.83 -6.24 10.71
C LYS A 18 3.89 -6.70 11.72
N ASP A 19 4.24 -7.98 11.72
CA ASP A 19 5.16 -8.58 12.70
C ASP A 19 6.64 -8.44 12.26
N LEU A 20 6.90 -7.88 11.08
CA LEU A 20 8.26 -7.69 10.56
C LEU A 20 8.89 -6.40 11.07
N ASN A 21 10.21 -6.42 11.20
CA ASN A 21 10.98 -5.21 11.50
C ASN A 21 11.14 -4.30 10.27
N ILE A 22 10.07 -3.63 9.87
CA ILE A 22 10.09 -2.67 8.76
C ILE A 22 10.75 -1.36 9.20
N VAL A 23 11.79 -0.93 8.48
CA VAL A 23 12.53 0.33 8.75
C VAL A 23 12.13 1.48 7.82
N GLY A 24 11.45 1.16 6.72
CA GLY A 24 10.98 2.12 5.72
C GLY A 24 10.19 1.42 4.62
N MET A 25 9.33 2.16 3.94
CA MET A 25 8.48 1.70 2.83
C MET A 25 8.35 2.80 1.79
N ASP A 26 8.20 2.42 0.53
CA ASP A 26 7.93 3.31 -0.60
C ASP A 26 6.75 2.80 -1.44
N VAL A 27 6.12 3.73 -2.18
CA VAL A 27 5.09 3.43 -3.18
C VAL A 27 5.50 4.14 -4.45
N VAL A 28 5.81 3.37 -5.48
CA VAL A 28 6.39 3.85 -6.74
C VAL A 28 5.47 3.52 -7.93
N GLU A 29 5.82 4.04 -9.10
CA GLU A 29 5.12 3.76 -10.37
C GLU A 29 3.66 4.25 -10.44
N VAL A 30 3.30 5.25 -9.65
CA VAL A 30 2.08 6.01 -9.87
C VAL A 30 2.35 7.01 -10.99
N ALA A 31 1.73 6.82 -12.15
CA ALA A 31 1.87 7.70 -13.30
C ALA A 31 0.53 8.43 -13.58
N PRO A 32 0.33 9.65 -13.05
CA PRO A 32 -0.96 10.37 -13.16
C PRO A 32 -1.44 10.58 -14.59
N ALA A 33 -0.53 10.77 -15.54
CA ALA A 33 -0.87 10.95 -16.96
C ALA A 33 -1.57 9.73 -17.60
N TYR A 34 -1.39 8.54 -17.02
CA TYR A 34 -2.02 7.29 -17.47
C TYR A 34 -3.10 6.81 -16.52
N ASP A 35 -3.36 7.55 -15.44
CA ASP A 35 -4.32 7.16 -14.42
C ASP A 35 -5.74 7.57 -14.82
N GLN A 36 -6.63 6.59 -14.93
CA GLN A 36 -8.02 6.82 -15.29
C GLN A 36 -8.82 7.03 -14.01
N SER A 37 -9.43 8.20 -13.87
CA SER A 37 -10.22 8.57 -12.70
C SER A 37 -9.45 8.52 -11.37
N GLU A 38 -8.13 8.74 -11.41
CA GLU A 38 -7.25 8.77 -10.23
C GLU A 38 -7.25 7.47 -9.40
N ILE A 39 -7.70 6.36 -9.99
CA ILE A 39 -7.88 5.09 -9.27
C ILE A 39 -6.53 4.53 -8.83
N THR A 40 -5.48 4.72 -9.63
CA THR A 40 -4.12 4.26 -9.30
C THR A 40 -3.54 5.10 -8.17
N ALA A 41 -3.69 6.42 -8.23
CA ALA A 41 -3.28 7.34 -7.17
C ALA A 41 -4.03 7.05 -5.86
N LEU A 42 -5.34 6.78 -5.91
CA LEU A 42 -6.13 6.42 -4.74
C LEU A 42 -5.70 5.07 -4.15
N ALA A 43 -5.45 4.06 -4.99
CA ALA A 43 -4.94 2.77 -4.52
C ALA A 43 -3.55 2.90 -3.86
N ALA A 44 -2.66 3.72 -4.44
CA ALA A 44 -1.35 4.02 -3.89
C ALA A 44 -1.43 4.75 -2.54
N ALA A 45 -2.29 5.77 -2.43
CA ALA A 45 -2.53 6.49 -1.18
C ALA A 45 -3.09 5.57 -0.09
N THR A 46 -4.00 4.66 -0.46
CA THR A 46 -4.54 3.65 0.48
C THR A 46 -3.46 2.70 0.96
N LEU A 47 -2.58 2.22 0.07
CA LEU A 47 -1.45 1.36 0.46
C LEU A 47 -0.48 2.08 1.39
N ALA A 48 -0.13 3.34 1.09
CA ALA A 48 0.73 4.16 1.94
C ALA A 48 0.11 4.37 3.35
N LEU A 49 -1.20 4.53 3.44
CA LEU A 49 -1.90 4.64 4.72
C LEU A 49 -1.82 3.33 5.53
N GLU A 50 -2.02 2.18 4.89
CA GLU A 50 -1.88 0.87 5.55
C GLU A 50 -0.46 0.64 6.06
N MET A 51 0.54 1.02 5.28
CA MET A 51 1.94 1.01 5.68
C MET A 51 2.19 1.89 6.93
N LEU A 52 1.60 3.08 6.98
CA LEU A 52 1.68 3.94 8.17
C LEU A 52 1.01 3.32 9.39
N TYR A 53 -0.14 2.66 9.23
CA TYR A 53 -0.82 1.97 10.33
C TYR A 53 0.03 0.85 10.92
N ILE A 54 0.74 0.09 10.09
CA ILE A 54 1.65 -0.96 10.56
C ILE A 54 2.81 -0.37 11.37
N GLN A 55 3.44 0.68 10.85
CA GLN A 55 4.51 1.40 11.57
C GLN A 55 4.02 1.98 12.89
N ALA A 56 2.81 2.53 12.92
CA ALA A 56 2.21 3.11 14.13
C ALA A 56 1.87 2.04 15.17
N ALA A 57 1.30 0.91 14.74
CA ALA A 57 0.96 -0.21 15.63
C ALA A 57 2.20 -0.73 16.37
N LYS A 58 3.32 -0.88 15.66
CA LYS A 58 4.59 -1.35 16.23
C LYS A 58 5.26 -0.36 17.19
N LYS A 59 5.02 0.95 17.03
CA LYS A 59 5.56 1.97 17.96
C LYS A 59 4.79 2.03 19.29
N GLY A 60 3.57 1.47 19.33
CA GLY A 60 2.74 1.42 20.54
C GLY A 60 3.03 0.22 21.46
N GLU A 61 3.93 -0.68 21.06
CA GLU A 61 4.47 -1.79 21.86
C GLU A 61 5.82 -1.40 22.47
#